data_AF-A0A939YIH6-F1
#
_entry.id   AF-A0A939YIH6-F1
#
_cell.length_a   1.000
_cell.length_b   1.000
_cell.length_c   1.000
_cell.angle_alpha   90.00
_cell.angle_beta   90.00
_cell.angle_gamma   90.00
#
_symmetry.space_group_name_H-M   'P 1'
#
loop_
_entity.id
_entity.type
_entity.pdbx_description
1 polymer ?
#
loop_
_entity_poly.entity_id
_entity_poly.type
_entity_poly.pdbx_seq_one_letter_code
_entity_poly.pdbx_strand_id
1 'polypeptide(L)'
;MFSKKIFSMLLEKAKGPRSWRQFAADCDISYVQMRKLVQGEQENPPRPKLIRKLADHAFDDVDLEDFMFAAGMVRDDASFVVRESAKQDAFYAGYRALSQKDKNTVNEFIKFLASRSGRGTEGSEEQ
;
A
#
# COMPACT_ATOMS: atom_id res chain seq x y z
N MET A 1 -14.96 5.11 -5.49
CA MET A 1 -14.58 6.12 -6.52
C MET A 1 -13.26 5.67 -7.15
N PHE A 2 -13.06 5.83 -8.47
CA PHE A 2 -11.80 5.46 -9.12
C PHE A 2 -10.70 6.49 -8.83
N SER A 3 -9.61 6.06 -8.19
CA SER A 3 -8.46 6.91 -7.89
C SER A 3 -7.34 6.70 -8.90
N LYS A 4 -7.32 7.52 -9.96
CA LYS A 4 -6.31 7.48 -11.04
C LYS A 4 -4.88 7.60 -10.50
N LYS A 5 -4.67 8.46 -9.50
CA LYS A 5 -3.36 8.72 -8.89
C LYS A 5 -2.85 7.51 -8.11
N ILE A 6 -3.70 6.88 -7.29
CA ILE A 6 -3.32 5.68 -6.53
C ILE A 6 -3.04 4.54 -7.50
N PHE A 7 -3.89 4.36 -8.52
CA PHE A 7 -3.70 3.32 -9.53
C PHE A 7 -2.36 3.46 -10.27
N SER A 8 -1.98 4.69 -10.65
CA SER A 8 -0.68 4.98 -11.27
C SER A 8 0.50 4.67 -10.34
N MET A 9 0.39 5.03 -9.05
CA MET A 9 1.43 4.69 -8.06
C MET A 9 1.58 3.19 -7.87
N LEU A 10 0.48 2.44 -7.85
CA LEU A 10 0.51 0.97 -7.78
C LEU A 10 1.17 0.38 -9.01
N LEU A 11 0.94 0.93 -10.21
CA LEU A 11 1.62 0.49 -11.43
C LEU A 11 3.13 0.71 -11.39
N GLU A 12 3.60 1.84 -10.85
CA GLU A 12 5.05 2.11 -10.71
C GLU A 12 5.72 1.06 -9.81
N LYS A 13 5.07 0.71 -8.69
CA LYS A 13 5.52 -0.36 -7.80
C LYS A 13 5.46 -1.72 -8.48
N ALA A 14 4.31 -2.07 -9.06
CA ALA A 14 4.06 -3.36 -9.71
C ALA A 14 5.02 -3.60 -10.89
N LYS A 15 5.44 -2.56 -11.61
CA LYS A 15 6.45 -2.68 -12.67
C LYS A 15 7.80 -3.15 -12.12
N GLY A 16 8.17 -2.70 -10.93
CA GLY A 16 9.50 -2.89 -10.36
C GLY A 16 10.60 -2.37 -11.30
N PRO A 17 11.70 -3.12 -11.51
CA PRO A 17 12.85 -2.65 -12.31
C PRO A 17 12.60 -2.65 -13.83
N ARG A 18 11.48 -3.21 -14.29
CA ARG A 18 11.19 -3.37 -15.73
C ARG A 18 10.94 -2.03 -16.41
N SER A 19 11.08 -1.98 -17.73
CA SER A 19 10.55 -0.84 -18.51
C SER A 19 9.03 -0.95 -18.65
N TRP A 20 8.35 0.17 -18.92
CA TRP A 20 6.91 0.17 -19.17
C TRP A 20 6.50 -0.71 -20.36
N ARG A 21 7.36 -0.79 -21.39
CA ARG A 21 7.11 -1.64 -22.56
C ARG A 21 7.24 -3.12 -22.19
N GLN A 22 8.24 -3.47 -21.38
CA GLN A 22 8.40 -4.83 -20.90
C GLN A 22 7.23 -5.26 -20.02
N PHE A 23 6.85 -4.44 -19.03
CA PHE A 23 5.73 -4.77 -18.14
C PHE A 23 4.40 -4.86 -18.90
N ALA A 24 4.16 -4.01 -19.91
CA ALA A 24 2.99 -4.14 -20.77
C ALA A 24 2.97 -5.47 -21.54
N ALA A 25 4.12 -5.91 -22.05
CA ALA A 25 4.25 -7.19 -22.73
C ALA A 25 4.01 -8.37 -21.79
N ASP A 26 4.58 -8.33 -20.58
CA ASP A 26 4.40 -9.37 -19.56
C ASP A 26 2.92 -9.53 -19.19
N CYS A 27 2.20 -8.41 -19.00
CA CYS A 27 0.77 -8.41 -18.68
C CYS A 27 -0.15 -8.72 -19.88
N ASP A 28 0.40 -8.95 -21.07
CA ASP A 28 -0.36 -9.11 -22.31
C ASP A 28 -1.34 -7.93 -22.55
N ILE A 29 -0.82 -6.71 -22.48
CA ILE A 29 -1.57 -5.48 -22.81
C ILE A 29 -0.77 -4.58 -23.75
N SER A 30 -1.47 -3.77 -24.55
CA SER A 30 -0.78 -2.84 -25.44
C SER A 30 0.00 -1.78 -24.65
N TYR A 31 1.19 -1.42 -25.15
CA TYR A 31 1.99 -0.36 -24.55
C TYR A 31 1.22 0.97 -24.44
N VAL A 32 0.40 1.29 -25.44
CA VAL A 32 -0.45 2.49 -25.43
C VAL A 32 -1.46 2.46 -24.27
N GLN A 33 -2.09 1.31 -24.02
CA GLN A 33 -3.00 1.14 -22.91
C GLN A 33 -2.28 1.26 -21.56
N MET A 34 -1.09 0.66 -21.42
CA MET A 34 -0.26 0.83 -20.22
C MET A 34 0.05 2.31 -19.96
N ARG A 35 0.48 3.05 -20.98
CA ARG A 35 0.79 4.49 -20.85
C ARG A 35 -0.42 5.31 -20.40
N LYS A 36 -1.60 5.08 -20.98
CA LYS A 36 -2.84 5.75 -20.56
C LYS A 36 -3.16 5.52 -19.09
N LEU A 37 -2.95 4.30 -18.58
CA LEU A 37 -3.17 3.98 -17.16
C LEU A 37 -2.17 4.71 -16.26
N VAL A 38 -0.88 4.69 -16.62
CA VAL A 38 0.19 5.34 -15.86
C VAL A 38 0.03 6.86 -15.81
N GLN A 39 -0.37 7.47 -16.93
CA GLN A 39 -0.58 8.90 -17.04
C GLN A 39 -1.91 9.36 -16.39
N GLY A 40 -2.77 8.43 -15.97
CA GLY A 40 -4.09 8.76 -15.43
C GLY A 40 -5.03 9.38 -16.47
N GLU A 41 -4.80 9.12 -17.76
CA GLU A 41 -5.64 9.62 -18.86
C GLU A 41 -6.92 8.78 -19.03
N GLN A 42 -7.01 7.63 -18.37
CA GLN A 42 -8.20 6.80 -18.43
C GLN A 42 -9.31 7.37 -17.55
N GLU A 43 -10.45 7.73 -18.15
CA GLU A 43 -11.61 8.26 -17.41
C GLU A 43 -12.31 7.19 -16.57
N ASN A 44 -12.56 6.03 -17.18
CA ASN A 44 -13.27 4.94 -16.53
C ASN A 44 -12.31 3.98 -15.81
N PRO A 45 -12.72 3.37 -14.70
CA PRO A 45 -11.91 2.36 -14.03
C PRO A 45 -11.59 1.19 -14.99
N PRO A 46 -10.36 0.64 -14.93
CA PRO A 46 -10.01 -0.55 -15.70
C PRO A 46 -10.92 -1.73 -15.34
N ARG A 47 -11.29 -2.59 -16.30
CA ARG A 47 -12.13 -3.75 -16.00
C ARG A 47 -11.40 -4.76 -15.09
N PRO A 48 -12.11 -5.56 -14.27
CA PRO A 48 -11.48 -6.56 -13.38
C PRO A 48 -10.53 -7.51 -14.12
N LYS A 49 -10.87 -7.91 -15.36
CA LYS A 49 -10.01 -8.76 -16.20
C LYS A 49 -8.65 -8.13 -16.50
N LEU A 50 -8.61 -6.80 -16.69
CA LEU A 50 -7.37 -6.07 -16.93
C LEU A 50 -6.59 -5.87 -15.62
N ILE A 51 -7.28 -5.58 -14.53
CA ILE A 51 -6.68 -5.48 -13.19
C ILE A 51 -5.98 -6.79 -12.81
N ARG A 52 -6.62 -7.94 -13.09
CA ARG A 52 -6.04 -9.25 -12.83
C ARG A 52 -4.73 -9.48 -13.60
N LYS A 53 -4.71 -9.15 -14.90
CA LYS A 53 -3.49 -9.23 -15.71
C LYS A 53 -2.32 -8.41 -15.14
N LEU A 54 -2.62 -7.25 -14.56
CA LEU A 54 -1.60 -6.39 -13.94
C LEU A 54 -1.08 -7.01 -12.63
N ALA A 55 -2.00 -7.53 -11.80
CA ALA A 55 -1.68 -8.16 -10.52
C ALA A 55 -0.88 -9.46 -10.68
N ASP A 56 -1.23 -10.31 -11.65
CA ASP A 56 -0.58 -11.60 -11.89
C ASP A 56 0.91 -11.46 -12.23
N HIS A 57 1.33 -10.30 -12.74
CA HIS A 57 2.70 -9.99 -13.12
C HIS A 57 3.31 -8.86 -12.28
N ALA A 58 2.68 -8.48 -11.17
CA ALA A 58 3.15 -7.39 -10.32
C ALA A 58 4.40 -7.77 -9.51
N PHE A 59 5.18 -6.75 -9.16
CA PHE A 59 6.34 -6.79 -8.27
C PHE A 59 6.04 -6.03 -6.96
N ASP A 60 6.89 -6.17 -5.94
CA ASP A 60 6.78 -5.47 -4.65
C ASP A 60 5.44 -5.70 -3.90
N ASP A 61 4.96 -6.94 -3.88
CA ASP A 61 3.77 -7.38 -3.12
C ASP A 61 2.47 -6.62 -3.47
N VAL A 62 2.42 -5.97 -4.63
CA VAL A 62 1.17 -5.36 -5.14
C VAL A 62 0.24 -6.46 -5.61
N ASP A 63 -0.97 -6.54 -5.05
CA ASP A 63 -1.92 -7.60 -5.34
C ASP A 63 -3.18 -7.13 -6.08
N LEU A 64 -4.09 -8.07 -6.30
CA LEU A 64 -5.34 -7.82 -7.00
C LEU A 64 -6.21 -6.83 -6.20
N GLU A 65 -6.28 -7.02 -4.89
CA GLU A 65 -7.05 -6.22 -3.96
C GLU A 65 -6.62 -4.74 -3.99
N ASP A 66 -5.32 -4.46 -4.01
CA ASP A 66 -4.77 -3.10 -4.14
C ASP A 66 -5.30 -2.39 -5.39
N PHE A 67 -5.22 -3.05 -6.55
CA PHE A 67 -5.70 -2.48 -7.80
C PHE A 67 -7.23 -2.37 -7.84
N MET A 68 -7.96 -3.33 -7.26
CA MET A 68 -9.42 -3.28 -7.18
C MET A 68 -9.91 -2.16 -6.26
N PHE A 69 -9.21 -1.91 -5.16
CA PHE A 69 -9.44 -0.78 -4.27
C PHE A 69 -9.21 0.54 -5.01
N ALA A 70 -8.05 0.68 -5.67
CA ALA A 70 -7.74 1.88 -6.45
C ALA A 70 -8.76 2.13 -7.58
N ALA A 71 -9.28 1.06 -8.19
CA ALA A 71 -10.35 1.11 -9.18
C ALA A 71 -11.73 1.46 -8.60
N GLY A 72 -11.88 1.48 -7.27
CA GLY A 72 -13.13 1.76 -6.56
C GLY A 72 -14.14 0.61 -6.61
N MET A 73 -13.67 -0.63 -6.77
CA MET A 73 -14.49 -1.84 -6.87
C MET A 73 -14.70 -2.54 -5.52
N VAL A 74 -13.82 -2.29 -4.54
CA VAL A 74 -13.99 -2.76 -3.17
C VAL A 74 -14.59 -1.62 -2.35
N ARG A 75 -15.66 -1.91 -1.61
CA ARG A 75 -16.24 -1.00 -0.61
C ARG A 75 -15.51 -1.18 0.73
N ASP A 76 -15.38 -0.09 1.50
CA ASP A 76 -14.62 0.07 2.75
C ASP A 76 -14.90 -0.94 3.90
N ASP A 77 -15.70 -1.98 3.69
CA ASP A 77 -16.09 -2.93 4.73
C ASP A 77 -15.06 -4.05 4.95
N ALA A 78 -13.97 -4.06 4.18
CA ALA A 78 -12.86 -4.98 4.38
C ALA A 78 -11.69 -4.25 5.04
N SER A 79 -11.56 -4.48 6.35
CA SER A 79 -10.33 -4.33 7.13
C SER A 79 -9.08 -4.26 6.26
N PHE A 80 -8.34 -3.17 6.38
CA PHE A 80 -6.97 -3.03 5.88
C PHE A 80 -6.17 -4.26 6.31
N VAL A 81 -6.01 -5.23 5.42
CA VAL A 81 -5.04 -6.31 5.62
C VAL A 81 -3.72 -5.67 5.28
N VAL A 82 -3.08 -5.07 6.30
CA VAL A 82 -1.64 -4.81 6.23
C VAL A 82 -1.02 -6.17 5.95
N ARG A 83 -0.68 -6.47 4.69
CA ARG A 83 0.15 -7.63 4.43
C ARG A 83 1.53 -7.28 5.00
N GLU A 84 1.84 -7.99 6.08
CA GLU A 84 3.08 -7.91 6.86
C GLU A 84 4.26 -7.87 5.90
N SER A 85 4.93 -6.72 5.82
CA SER A 85 6.21 -6.68 5.12
C SER A 85 7.17 -7.65 5.82
N ALA A 86 8.05 -8.35 5.09
CA ALA A 86 9.03 -9.26 5.70
C ALA A 86 9.89 -8.61 6.81
N LYS A 87 10.01 -7.26 6.80
CA LYS A 87 10.66 -6.48 7.86
C LYS A 87 9.81 -6.34 9.13
N GLN A 88 8.49 -6.28 9.01
CA GLN A 88 7.55 -6.31 10.14
C GLN A 88 7.49 -7.71 10.76
N ASP A 89 7.52 -8.77 9.95
CA ASP A 89 7.56 -10.16 10.43
C ASP A 89 8.74 -10.42 11.37
N ALA A 90 9.95 -9.98 10.99
CA ALA A 90 11.14 -10.12 11.81
C ALA A 90 11.02 -9.38 13.15
N PHE A 91 10.40 -8.20 13.14
CA PHE A 91 10.16 -7.41 14.35
C PHE A 91 9.12 -8.06 15.27
N TYR A 92 7.98 -8.49 14.74
CA TYR A 92 6.93 -9.15 15.52
C TYR A 92 7.36 -10.54 16.02
N ALA A 93 8.18 -11.28 15.26
CA ALA A 93 8.81 -12.50 15.74
C ALA A 93 9.72 -12.23 16.95
N GLY A 94 10.55 -11.18 16.88
CA GLY A 94 11.36 -10.73 18.01
C GLY A 94 10.52 -10.36 19.23
N TYR A 95 9.47 -9.56 19.05
CA TYR A 95 8.55 -9.18 20.12
C TYR A 95 7.83 -10.38 20.76
N ARG A 96 7.38 -11.36 19.96
CA ARG A 96 6.73 -12.58 20.48
C ARG A 96 7.68 -13.46 21.29
N ALA A 97 8.96 -13.50 20.91
CA ALA A 97 10.00 -14.25 21.61
C ALA A 97 10.45 -13.62 22.94
N LEU A 98 10.10 -12.36 23.21
CA LEU A 98 10.46 -11.67 24.45
C LEU A 98 9.77 -12.27 25.70
N SER A 99 10.43 -12.10 26.85
CA SER A 99 9.85 -12.43 28.15
C SER A 99 8.65 -11.53 28.48
N GLN A 100 7.81 -11.96 29.41
CA GLN A 100 6.64 -11.17 29.82
C GLN A 100 7.04 -9.81 30.40
N LYS A 101 8.17 -9.73 31.10
CA LYS A 101 8.71 -8.50 31.66
C LYS A 101 9.09 -7.51 30.55
N ASP A 102 9.78 -7.99 29.52
CA ASP A 102 10.24 -7.13 28.42
C ASP A 102 9.08 -6.67 27.53
N LYS A 103 8.08 -7.54 27.30
CA LYS A 103 6.84 -7.17 26.60
C LYS A 103 6.10 -6.05 27.33
N ASN A 104 6.05 -6.10 28.66
CA ASN A 104 5.44 -5.04 29.46
C ASN A 104 6.18 -3.71 29.30
N THR A 105 7.52 -3.73 29.32
CA THR A 105 8.33 -2.53 29.08
C THR A 105 8.08 -1.92 27.70
N VAL A 106 8.00 -2.75 26.65
CA VAL A 106 7.66 -2.28 25.30
C VAL A 106 6.26 -1.65 25.26
N ASN A 107 5.28 -2.27 25.92
CA ASN A 107 3.92 -1.74 25.98
C ASN A 107 3.83 -0.41 26.74
N GLU A 108 4.58 -0.26 27.84
CA GLU A 108 4.69 1.01 28.55
C GLU A 108 5.35 2.09 27.70
N PHE A 109 6.40 1.74 26.95
CA PHE A 109 7.07 2.67 26.05
C PHE A 109 6.16 3.12 24.90
N ILE A 110 5.38 2.21 24.30
CA ILE A 110 4.38 2.55 23.28
C ILE A 110 3.33 3.51 23.84
N LYS A 111 2.81 3.22 25.05
CA LYS A 111 1.86 4.11 25.74
C LYS A 111 2.46 5.48 26.01
N PHE A 112 3.72 5.53 26.45
CA PHE A 112 4.44 6.77 26.69
C PHE A 112 4.55 7.61 25.40
N LEU A 113 5.00 7.01 24.30
CA LEU A 113 5.11 7.70 23.02
C LEU A 113 3.75 8.19 22.50
N ALA A 114 2.71 7.37 22.58
CA ALA A 114 1.34 7.75 22.19
C ALA A 114 0.82 8.93 23.01
N SER A 115 1.13 8.99 24.31
CA SER A 115 0.75 10.09 25.19
C SER A 115 1.52 11.40 24.94
N ARG A 116 2.67 11.33 24.25
CA ARG A 116 3.56 12.47 23.97
C ARG A 116 3.36 13.02 22.56
N SER A 117 3.09 12.16 21.57
CA SER A 117 2.70 12.58 20.21
C SER A 117 1.37 13.33 20.16
N GLY A 118 0.50 13.22 21.19
CA GLY A 118 -0.72 14.03 21.33
C GLY A 118 -0.54 15.38 22.06
N ARG A 119 0.64 15.70 22.63
CA ARG A 119 0.91 16.92 23.41
C ARG A 119 1.86 17.87 22.67
N GLY A 120 1.45 18.28 21.48
CA GLY A 120 2.26 19.14 20.61
C GLY A 120 1.49 20.31 20.01
N THR A 121 0.68 21.04 20.79
CA THR A 121 0.23 22.42 20.47
C THR A 121 -0.51 23.04 21.67
N GLU A 122 0.13 23.26 22.82
CA GLU A 122 -0.34 24.32 23.75
C GLU A 122 0.88 24.89 24.47
N GLY A 123 1.30 26.07 24.02
CA GLY A 123 2.38 26.82 24.63
C GLY A 123 2.71 28.03 23.80
N SER A 124 1.97 29.13 24.03
CA SER A 124 2.49 30.49 24.20
C SER A 124 1.40 31.52 23.91
N GLU A 125 0.90 32.20 24.93
CA GLU A 125 0.66 33.64 24.89
C GLU A 125 0.60 34.14 26.34
N GLU A 126 1.78 34.57 26.81
CA GLU A 126 1.88 35.64 27.80
C GLU A 126 1.46 36.95 27.13
N GLN A 127 0.44 37.60 27.68
CA GLN A 127 0.31 39.05 27.84
C GLN A 127 -0.89 39.41 28.70
#